data_AF-A0A1M6GX06-F1
#
_entry.id   AF-A0A1M6GX06-F1
#
_cell.length_a   1.000
_cell.length_b   1.000
_cell.length_c   1.000
_cell.angle_alpha   90.00
_cell.angle_beta   90.00
_cell.angle_gamma   90.00
#
_symmetry.space_group_name_H-M   'P 1'
#
loop_
_entity.id
_entity.type
_entity.pdbx_description
1 polymer ?
#
loop_
_entity_poly.entity_id
_entity_poly.type
_entity_poly.pdbx_seq_one_letter_code
_entity_poly.pdbx_strand_id
1 'polypeptide(L)'
;MNKKDYKVLFNTLYTPLCLFANKYLDSLDDSKDIVQEVFLKLWKKKIVIGDEAAMKSYLYTSVKNKSIDFLKSSYNKKKNLSVQIDFKDLESDAFLAREIIISEASDIIEKAMKTLPKKSGKVVRLAMQGLSNEQIAEDLSISINTVKTQKKLAYRKLRELLKKDIFLILIHPNL
;
A
#
# COMPACT_ATOMS: atom_id res chain seq x y z
N MET A 1 20.34 -14.99 -8.60
CA MET A 1 19.10 -15.35 -7.89
C MET A 1 18.48 -16.58 -8.54
N ASN A 2 18.16 -17.61 -7.76
CA ASN A 2 17.50 -18.82 -8.28
C ASN A 2 15.96 -18.62 -8.35
N LYS A 3 15.23 -19.59 -8.92
CA LYS A 3 13.76 -19.52 -9.08
C LYS A 3 13.01 -19.47 -7.74
N LYS A 4 13.52 -20.14 -6.71
CA LYS A 4 12.89 -20.20 -5.38
C LYS A 4 12.97 -18.84 -4.70
N ASP A 5 14.16 -18.24 -4.67
CA ASP A 5 14.41 -16.95 -4.05
C ASP A 5 13.61 -15.84 -4.74
N TYR A 6 13.57 -15.87 -6.09
CA TYR A 6 12.73 -14.94 -6.86
C TYR A 6 11.25 -15.05 -6.51
N LYS A 7 10.73 -16.28 -6.39
CA LYS A 7 9.32 -16.51 -6.04
C LYS A 7 9.01 -15.98 -4.64
N VAL A 8 9.92 -16.16 -3.67
CA VAL A 8 9.77 -15.61 -2.33
C VAL A 8 9.76 -14.09 -2.38
N LEU A 9 10.73 -13.48 -3.05
CA LEU A 9 10.82 -12.02 -3.22
C LEU A 9 9.56 -11.44 -3.88
N PHE A 10 9.10 -12.06 -4.96
CA PHE A 10 7.88 -11.66 -5.66
C PHE A 10 6.66 -11.75 -4.75
N ASN A 11 6.42 -12.89 -4.10
CA ASN A 11 5.27 -13.06 -3.22
C ASN A 11 5.27 -12.11 -2.01
N THR A 12 6.46 -11.73 -1.54
CA THR A 12 6.61 -10.81 -0.41
C THR A 12 6.40 -9.35 -0.83
N LEU A 13 6.97 -8.93 -1.96
CA LEU A 13 7.04 -7.51 -2.32
C LEU A 13 6.05 -7.07 -3.42
N TYR A 14 5.42 -7.99 -4.14
CA TYR A 14 4.54 -7.63 -5.26
C TYR A 14 3.38 -6.73 -4.82
N THR A 15 2.63 -7.15 -3.81
CA THR A 15 1.49 -6.37 -3.29
C THR A 15 1.90 -5.00 -2.76
N PRO A 16 2.88 -4.86 -1.83
CA PRO A 16 3.27 -3.54 -1.35
C PRO A 16 3.87 -2.66 -2.46
N LEU A 17 4.59 -3.22 -3.44
CA LEU A 17 5.07 -2.45 -4.59
C LEU A 17 3.92 -1.96 -5.49
N CYS A 18 2.85 -2.74 -5.65
CA CYS A 18 1.66 -2.29 -6.39
C CYS A 18 0.94 -1.16 -5.65
N LEU A 19 0.77 -1.29 -4.33
CA LEU A 19 0.18 -0.23 -3.50
C LEU A 19 1.03 1.04 -3.53
N PHE A 20 2.35 0.90 -3.51
CA PHE A 20 3.31 1.99 -3.65
C PHE A 20 3.22 2.67 -5.02
N ALA A 21 3.24 1.91 -6.12
CA ALA A 21 3.07 2.46 -7.48
C ALA A 21 1.74 3.21 -7.63
N ASN A 22 0.68 2.72 -7.00
CA ASN A 22 -0.64 3.36 -7.05
C ASN A 22 -0.67 4.75 -6.42
N LYS A 23 0.28 5.08 -5.54
CA LYS A 23 0.43 6.44 -4.97
C LYS A 23 0.92 7.46 -6.00
N TYR A 24 1.56 6.99 -7.07
CA TYR A 24 1.96 7.83 -8.20
C TYR A 24 0.88 7.84 -9.29
N LEU A 25 0.31 6.67 -9.60
CA LEU A 25 -0.47 6.48 -10.83
C LEU A 25 -1.97 6.63 -10.66
N ASP A 26 -2.49 6.47 -9.44
CA ASP A 26 -3.94 6.40 -9.14
C ASP A 26 -4.71 5.42 -10.06
N SER A 27 -4.02 4.36 -10.50
CA SER A 27 -4.51 3.34 -11.40
C SER A 27 -3.86 2.02 -11.00
N LEU A 28 -4.66 1.13 -10.41
CA LEU A 28 -4.16 -0.13 -9.88
C LEU A 28 -3.69 -1.05 -11.00
N ASP A 29 -4.28 -0.95 -12.18
CA ASP A 29 -3.90 -1.79 -13.32
C ASP A 29 -2.56 -1.32 -13.91
N ASP A 30 -2.38 -0.01 -14.14
CA ASP A 30 -1.06 0.54 -14.53
C ASP A 30 0.01 0.23 -13.47
N SER A 31 -0.36 0.27 -12.19
CA SER A 31 0.53 -0.06 -11.07
C SER A 31 1.02 -1.51 -11.13
N LYS A 32 0.12 -2.47 -11.37
CA LYS A 32 0.48 -3.89 -11.53
C LYS A 32 1.39 -4.09 -12.73
N ASP A 33 1.12 -3.43 -13.85
CA ASP A 33 1.91 -3.57 -15.07
C ASP A 33 3.34 -3.06 -14.87
N ILE A 34 3.50 -1.89 -14.25
CA ILE A 34 4.82 -1.34 -13.91
C ILE A 34 5.60 -2.29 -13.00
N VAL A 35 4.96 -2.81 -11.96
CA VAL A 35 5.62 -3.73 -11.02
C VAL A 35 6.01 -5.04 -11.70
N GLN A 36 5.13 -5.60 -12.53
CA GLN A 36 5.44 -6.80 -13.33
C GLN A 36 6.65 -6.56 -14.24
N GLU A 37 6.71 -5.44 -14.95
CA GLU A 37 7.85 -5.11 -15.80
C GLU A 37 9.16 -5.00 -15.01
N VAL A 38 9.14 -4.39 -13.82
CA VAL A 38 10.32 -4.31 -12.94
C VAL A 38 10.78 -5.70 -12.52
N PHE A 39 9.86 -6.57 -12.10
CA PHE A 39 10.18 -7.95 -11.73
C PHE A 39 10.68 -8.78 -12.91
N LEU A 40 10.14 -8.58 -14.12
CA LEU A 40 10.62 -9.25 -15.33
C LEU A 40 12.03 -8.78 -15.70
N LYS A 41 12.32 -7.47 -15.56
CA LYS A 41 13.66 -6.92 -15.78
C LYS A 41 14.66 -7.48 -14.78
N LEU A 42 14.29 -7.56 -13.50
CA LEU A 42 15.10 -8.16 -12.44
C LEU A 42 15.48 -9.61 -12.79
N TRP A 43 14.49 -10.40 -13.22
CA TRP A 43 14.70 -11.81 -13.61
C TRP A 43 15.58 -11.95 -14.86
N LYS A 44 15.27 -11.23 -15.94
CA LYS A 44 15.98 -11.33 -17.23
C LYS A 44 17.43 -10.87 -17.13
N LYS A 45 17.69 -9.77 -16.40
CA LYS A 45 19.05 -9.21 -16.26
C LYS A 45 19.90 -9.92 -15.21
N LYS A 46 19.35 -10.94 -14.51
CA LYS A 46 20.01 -11.69 -13.44
C LYS A 46 20.72 -10.76 -12.44
N ILE A 47 20.07 -9.65 -12.09
CA ILE A 47 20.69 -8.62 -11.26
C ILE A 47 21.07 -9.24 -9.91
N VAL A 48 22.35 -9.15 -9.56
CA VAL A 48 22.87 -9.59 -8.27
C VAL A 48 22.92 -8.37 -7.38
N ILE A 49 22.12 -8.40 -6.32
CA ILE A 49 22.09 -7.34 -5.31
C ILE A 49 22.49 -7.99 -4.00
N GLY A 50 23.35 -7.30 -3.24
CA GLY A 50 24.10 -7.89 -2.13
C GLY A 50 23.22 -8.56 -1.08
N ASP A 51 22.29 -7.80 -0.50
CA ASP A 51 21.39 -8.26 0.55
C ASP A 51 19.92 -7.91 0.27
N GLU A 52 19.04 -8.36 1.17
CA GLU A 52 17.60 -8.15 1.08
C GLU A 52 17.22 -6.65 1.16
N ALA A 53 17.91 -5.86 1.97
CA ALA A 53 17.63 -4.43 2.12
C ALA A 53 17.97 -3.66 0.83
N ALA A 54 19.13 -3.95 0.24
CA ALA A 54 19.56 -3.41 -1.04
C ALA A 54 18.62 -3.86 -2.17
N MET A 55 18.18 -5.13 -2.17
CA MET A 55 17.22 -5.65 -3.16
C MET A 55 15.89 -4.90 -3.09
N LYS A 56 15.40 -4.68 -1.87
CA LYS A 56 14.17 -3.96 -1.62
C LYS A 56 14.28 -2.49 -2.03
N SER A 57 15.35 -1.82 -1.63
CA SER A 57 15.66 -0.44 -2.03
C SER A 57 15.67 -0.30 -3.56
N TYR A 58 16.39 -1.19 -4.25
CA TYR A 58 16.44 -1.22 -5.70
C TYR A 58 15.05 -1.36 -6.36
N LEU A 59 14.20 -2.24 -5.83
CA LEU A 59 12.86 -2.47 -6.35
C LEU A 59 11.98 -1.23 -6.20
N TYR A 60 11.95 -0.62 -5.01
CA TYR A 60 11.17 0.61 -4.79
C TYR A 60 11.65 1.77 -5.66
N THR A 61 12.97 1.98 -5.76
CA THR A 61 13.53 3.00 -6.66
C THR A 61 13.18 2.71 -8.13
N SER A 62 13.25 1.45 -8.56
CA SER A 62 12.91 1.08 -9.94
C SER A 62 11.43 1.31 -10.26
N VAL A 63 10.54 0.99 -9.31
CA VAL A 63 9.10 1.22 -9.45
C VAL A 63 8.77 2.72 -9.44
N LYS A 64 9.38 3.50 -8.53
CA LYS A 64 9.26 4.96 -8.49
C LYS A 64 9.62 5.56 -9.85
N ASN A 65 10.83 5.28 -10.33
CA ASN A 65 11.34 5.86 -11.56
C ASN A 65 10.44 5.52 -12.76
N LYS A 66 10.03 4.26 -12.86
CA LYS A 66 9.16 3.81 -13.96
C LYS A 66 7.75 4.39 -13.89
N SER A 67 7.21 4.60 -12.69
CA SER A 67 5.92 5.28 -12.49
C SER A 67 5.98 6.74 -12.92
N ILE A 68 7.06 7.44 -12.55
CA ILE A 68 7.29 8.82 -12.96
C ILE A 68 7.49 8.93 -14.48
N ASP A 69 8.25 8.01 -15.10
CA ASP A 69 8.44 7.96 -16.55
C ASP A 69 7.11 7.75 -17.30
N PHE A 70 6.24 6.88 -16.77
CA PHE A 70 4.90 6.65 -17.29
C PHE A 70 4.05 7.94 -17.23
N LEU A 71 4.03 8.61 -16.07
CA LEU A 71 3.30 9.87 -15.89
C LEU A 71 3.82 10.97 -16.82
N LYS A 72 5.14 11.15 -16.94
CA LYS A 72 5.75 12.12 -17.86
C LYS A 72 5.36 11.84 -19.31
N SER A 73 5.38 10.57 -19.71
CA SER A 73 4.99 10.15 -21.06
C SER A 73 3.50 10.39 -21.34
N SER A 74 2.63 10.10 -20.38
CA SER A 74 1.19 10.33 -20.48
C SER A 74 0.85 11.83 -20.49
N TYR A 75 1.49 12.61 -19.62
CA TYR A 75 1.35 14.06 -19.53
C TYR A 75 1.77 14.76 -20.82
N ASN A 76 2.92 14.39 -21.39
CA ASN A 76 3.41 14.95 -22.65
C ASN A 76 2.47 14.65 -23.84
N LYS A 77 1.76 13.52 -23.82
CA LYS A 77 0.73 13.17 -24.83
C LYS A 77 -0.59 13.92 -24.62
N LYS A 78 -0.90 14.32 -23.37
CA LYS A 78 -2.15 14.99 -22.96
C LYS A 78 -2.01 16.50 -22.77
N LYS A 79 -1.01 17.13 -23.39
CA LYS A 79 -0.56 18.53 -23.21
C LYS A 79 -1.63 19.65 -23.34
N ASN A 80 -2.89 19.30 -23.60
CA ASN A 80 -4.06 20.18 -23.63
C ASN A 80 -4.95 20.13 -22.38
N LEU A 81 -4.60 19.34 -21.35
CA LEU A 81 -5.37 19.24 -20.10
C LEU A 81 -4.64 19.98 -18.97
N SER A 82 -5.37 20.87 -18.31
CA SER A 82 -4.97 21.86 -17.30
C SER A 82 -4.44 21.30 -15.97
N VAL A 83 -3.98 20.05 -15.92
CA VAL A 83 -3.52 19.40 -14.69
C VAL A 83 -2.00 19.55 -14.59
N GLN A 84 -1.51 20.56 -13.86
CA GLN A 84 -0.10 20.62 -13.50
C GLN A 84 0.20 19.56 -12.44
N ILE A 85 0.96 18.53 -12.84
CA ILE A 85 1.54 17.56 -11.89
C ILE A 85 2.86 18.16 -11.38
N ASP A 86 2.96 18.38 -10.06
CA ASP A 86 4.23 18.74 -9.44
C ASP A 86 5.10 17.49 -9.26
N PHE A 87 5.97 17.25 -10.23
CA PHE A 87 6.91 16.14 -10.18
C PHE A 87 7.97 16.29 -9.08
N LYS A 88 8.21 17.52 -8.57
CA LYS A 88 9.27 17.76 -7.57
C LYS A 88 8.95 17.09 -6.24
N ASP A 89 7.69 17.13 -5.82
CA ASP A 89 7.26 16.45 -4.59
C ASP A 89 7.35 14.92 -4.75
N LEU A 90 6.84 14.39 -5.88
CA LEU A 90 6.86 12.96 -6.19
C LEU A 90 8.28 12.38 -6.32
N GLU A 91 9.25 13.19 -6.76
CA GLU A 91 10.64 12.78 -6.89
C GLU A 91 11.41 12.79 -5.56
N SER A 92 10.88 13.48 -4.54
CA SER A 92 11.57 13.70 -3.26
C SER A 92 11.82 12.40 -2.47
N ASP A 93 12.92 12.39 -1.71
CA ASP A 93 13.26 11.27 -0.83
C ASP A 93 12.30 11.14 0.35
N ALA A 94 11.74 12.27 0.81
CA ALA A 94 10.73 12.29 1.87
C ALA A 94 9.44 11.59 1.42
N PHE A 95 8.95 11.88 0.21
CA PHE A 95 7.80 11.20 -0.37
C PHE A 95 8.09 9.70 -0.53
N LEU A 96 9.25 9.34 -1.12
CA LEU A 96 9.66 7.95 -1.29
C LEU A 96 9.65 7.18 0.04
N ALA A 97 10.32 7.70 1.06
CA ALA A 97 10.42 7.03 2.36
C ALA A 97 9.04 6.85 3.02
N ARG A 98 8.19 7.87 2.96
CA ARG A 98 6.82 7.83 3.49
C ARG A 98 5.98 6.75 2.79
N GLU A 99 5.95 6.75 1.46
CA GLU A 99 5.09 5.83 0.71
C GLU A 99 5.58 4.37 0.80
N ILE A 100 6.89 4.13 0.97
CA ILE A 100 7.41 2.79 1.30
C ILE A 100 6.78 2.29 2.61
N ILE A 101 6.87 3.10 3.67
CA ILE A 101 6.34 2.74 5.00
C ILE A 101 4.83 2.49 4.92
N ILE A 102 4.08 3.39 4.30
CA ILE A 102 2.62 3.29 4.19
C ILE A 102 2.20 2.06 3.39
N SER A 103 2.83 1.81 2.24
CA SER A 103 2.47 0.67 1.37
C SER A 103 2.72 -0.68 2.04
N GLU A 104 3.83 -0.82 2.76
CA GLU A 104 4.15 -2.03 3.52
C GLU A 104 3.23 -2.22 4.73
N ALA A 105 3.01 -1.15 5.50
CA ALA A 105 2.08 -1.19 6.62
C ALA A 105 0.68 -1.57 6.15
N SER A 106 0.23 -1.04 5.02
CA SER A 106 -1.08 -1.32 4.43
C SER A 106 -1.25 -2.80 4.06
N ASP A 107 -0.24 -3.43 3.45
CA ASP A 107 -0.29 -4.86 3.13
C ASP A 107 -0.32 -5.73 4.40
N ILE A 108 0.47 -5.38 5.42
CA ILE A 108 0.47 -6.09 6.71
C ILE A 108 -0.88 -5.94 7.42
N ILE A 109 -1.43 -4.73 7.45
CA ILE A 109 -2.75 -4.43 8.03
C ILE A 109 -3.83 -5.22 7.31
N GLU A 110 -3.85 -5.23 5.98
CA GLU A 110 -4.87 -5.96 5.21
C GLU A 110 -4.78 -7.47 5.46
N LYS A 111 -3.57 -8.03 5.56
CA LYS A 111 -3.36 -9.44 5.95
C LYS A 111 -3.90 -9.73 7.36
N ALA A 112 -3.66 -8.86 8.34
CA ALA A 112 -4.20 -9.00 9.70
C ALA A 112 -5.73 -8.86 9.74
N MET A 113 -6.28 -7.90 8.98
CA MET A 113 -7.72 -7.64 8.84
C MET A 113 -8.49 -8.84 8.31
N LYS A 114 -7.90 -9.63 7.41
CA LYS A 114 -8.50 -10.88 6.89
C LYS A 114 -8.73 -11.95 7.97
N THR A 115 -8.07 -11.84 9.12
CA THR A 115 -8.26 -12.77 10.25
C THR A 115 -9.42 -12.38 11.16
N LEU A 116 -9.99 -11.19 10.99
CA LEU A 116 -11.10 -10.72 11.84
C LEU A 116 -12.42 -11.42 11.49
N PRO A 117 -13.31 -11.61 12.48
CA PRO A 117 -14.69 -11.98 12.20
C PRO A 117 -15.36 -10.97 11.26
N LYS A 118 -16.20 -11.45 10.33
CA LYS A 118 -16.83 -10.64 9.27
C LYS A 118 -17.45 -9.33 9.80
N LYS A 119 -18.19 -9.38 10.91
CA LYS A 119 -18.85 -8.21 11.51
C LYS A 119 -17.86 -7.16 12.00
N SER A 120 -16.85 -7.56 12.78
CA SER A 120 -15.84 -6.65 13.32
C SER A 120 -14.93 -6.10 12.22
N GLY A 121 -14.59 -6.93 11.23
CA GLY A 121 -13.83 -6.50 10.06
C GLY A 121 -14.55 -5.43 9.24
N LYS A 122 -15.87 -5.58 9.01
CA LYS A 122 -16.67 -4.57 8.29
C LYS A 122 -16.67 -3.22 9.02
N VAL A 123 -16.89 -3.25 10.34
CA VAL A 123 -16.87 -2.05 11.19
C VAL A 123 -15.52 -1.33 11.13
N VAL A 124 -14.41 -2.07 11.23
CA VAL A 124 -13.07 -1.45 11.17
C VAL A 124 -12.77 -0.88 9.78
N ARG A 125 -13.18 -1.54 8.69
CA ARG A 125 -13.00 -1.00 7.33
C ARG A 125 -13.72 0.33 7.12
N LEU A 126 -14.98 0.45 7.59
CA LEU A 126 -15.72 1.70 7.51
C LEU A 126 -15.07 2.79 8.38
N ALA A 127 -14.56 2.44 9.56
CA ALA A 127 -13.82 3.39 10.39
C ALA A 127 -12.53 3.88 9.70
N MET A 128 -11.82 3.00 8.97
CA MET A 128 -10.64 3.38 8.18
C MET A 128 -10.99 4.28 7.00
N GLN A 129 -12.23 4.26 6.52
CA GLN A 129 -12.75 5.19 5.50
C GLN A 129 -13.14 6.55 6.11
N GLY A 130 -12.94 6.75 7.42
CA GLY A 130 -13.20 8.00 8.11
C GLY A 130 -14.62 8.13 8.69
N LEU A 131 -15.45 7.09 8.59
CA LEU A 131 -16.81 7.16 9.12
C LEU A 131 -16.82 7.19 10.65
N SER A 132 -17.70 8.03 11.21
CA SER A 132 -17.96 8.09 12.65
C SER A 132 -18.67 6.83 13.14
N ASN A 133 -18.70 6.62 14.46
CA ASN A 133 -19.40 5.45 15.00
C ASN A 133 -20.91 5.52 14.73
N GLU A 134 -21.46 6.74 14.65
CA GLU A 134 -22.84 7.05 14.33
C GLU A 134 -23.14 6.69 12.88
N GLN A 135 -22.30 7.14 11.93
CA GLN A 135 -22.44 6.80 10.51
C GLN A 135 -22.34 5.28 10.28
N ILE A 136 -21.40 4.61 10.95
CA ILE A 136 -21.27 3.14 10.87
C ILE A 136 -22.49 2.43 11.44
N ALA A 137 -23.06 2.95 12.53
CA ALA A 137 -24.26 2.39 13.14
C ALA A 137 -25.46 2.47 12.19
N GLU A 138 -25.62 3.62 11.52
CA GLU A 138 -26.64 3.85 10.49
C GLU A 138 -26.43 2.94 9.27
N ASP A 139 -25.24 2.96 8.66
CA ASP A 139 -24.87 2.17 7.48
C ASP A 139 -25.06 0.65 7.67
N LEU A 140 -24.86 0.17 8.89
CA LEU A 140 -24.98 -1.25 9.23
C LEU A 140 -26.32 -1.59 9.90
N SER A 141 -27.17 -0.60 10.15
CA SER A 141 -28.44 -0.76 10.89
C SER A 141 -28.25 -1.50 12.23
N ILE A 142 -27.27 -1.06 13.03
CA ILE A 142 -26.96 -1.60 14.37
C ILE A 142 -26.84 -0.46 15.39
N SER A 143 -26.88 -0.76 16.69
CA SER A 143 -26.68 0.27 17.70
C SER A 143 -25.23 0.78 17.75
N ILE A 144 -25.03 2.05 18.11
CA ILE A 144 -23.70 2.65 18.36
C ILE A 144 -22.89 1.81 19.38
N ASN A 145 -23.57 1.26 20.39
CA ASN A 145 -22.93 0.36 21.37
C ASN A 145 -22.43 -0.95 20.75
N THR A 146 -23.13 -1.46 19.74
CA THR A 146 -22.67 -2.61 18.94
C THR A 146 -21.42 -2.23 18.16
N VAL A 147 -21.38 -1.07 17.50
CA VAL A 147 -20.18 -0.56 16.79
C VAL A 147 -18.98 -0.49 17.73
N LYS A 148 -19.14 0.15 18.90
CA LYS A 148 -18.08 0.28 19.92
C LYS A 148 -17.56 -1.10 20.37
N THR A 149 -18.46 -2.04 20.63
CA THR A 149 -18.10 -3.42 20.99
C THR A 149 -17.31 -4.11 19.89
N GLN A 150 -17.76 -4.01 18.63
CA GLN A 150 -17.07 -4.61 17.48
C GLN A 150 -15.68 -3.99 17.26
N LYS A 151 -15.52 -2.66 17.39
CA LYS A 151 -14.21 -1.98 17.32
C LYS A 151 -13.29 -2.47 18.43
N LYS A 152 -13.78 -2.53 19.68
CA LYS A 152 -12.98 -3.01 20.83
C LYS A 152 -12.45 -4.42 20.60
N LEU A 153 -13.30 -5.34 20.13
CA LEU A 153 -12.91 -6.72 19.84
C LEU A 153 -11.88 -6.81 18.71
N ALA A 154 -12.11 -6.08 17.62
CA ALA A 154 -11.19 -6.06 16.49
C ALA A 154 -9.82 -5.46 16.86
N TYR A 155 -9.80 -4.28 17.49
CA TYR A 155 -8.57 -3.60 17.86
C TYR A 155 -7.76 -4.38 18.89
N ARG A 156 -8.40 -5.10 19.83
CA ARG A 156 -7.68 -6.01 20.74
C ARG A 156 -6.91 -7.07 19.95
N LYS A 157 -7.61 -7.76 19.03
CA LYS A 157 -6.99 -8.80 18.19
C LYS A 157 -5.89 -8.23 17.28
N LEU A 158 -6.13 -7.08 16.64
CA LEU A 158 -5.14 -6.44 15.77
C LEU A 158 -3.91 -5.97 16.53
N ARG A 159 -4.06 -5.49 17.77
CA ARG A 159 -2.94 -5.06 18.63
C ARG A 159 -2.02 -6.22 19.00
N GLU A 160 -2.56 -7.44 19.10
CA GLU A 160 -1.78 -8.66 19.36
C GLU A 160 -1.03 -9.14 18.11
N LEU A 161 -1.59 -8.90 16.92
CA LEU A 161 -1.02 -9.34 15.64
C LEU A 161 -0.04 -8.35 15.01
N LEU A 162 -0.20 -7.05 15.29
CA LEU A 162 0.56 -5.97 14.68
C LEU A 162 1.63 -5.42 15.61
N LYS A 163 2.79 -5.08 15.07
CA LYS A 163 3.78 -4.26 15.77
C LYS A 163 3.17 -2.91 16.15
N LYS A 164 3.65 -2.31 17.24
CA LYS A 164 3.12 -1.04 17.78
C LYS A 164 3.00 0.05 16.71
N ASP A 165 4.05 0.27 15.93
CA ASP A 165 4.07 1.36 14.95
C ASP A 165 3.07 1.13 13.80
N ILE A 166 2.91 -0.12 13.34
CA ILE A 166 1.91 -0.48 12.31
C ILE A 166 0.49 -0.34 12.88
N PHE A 167 0.29 -0.72 14.14
CA PHE A 167 -1.01 -0.53 14.80
C PHE A 167 -1.38 0.95 14.92
N LEU A 168 -0.39 1.84 15.17
CA LEU A 168 -0.62 3.28 15.21
C LEU A 168 -1.06 3.83 13.85
N ILE A 169 -0.44 3.38 12.74
CA ILE A 169 -0.86 3.73 11.37
C ILE A 169 -2.32 3.30 11.12
N LEU A 170 -2.72 2.11 11.58
CA LEU A 170 -4.09 1.61 11.41
C LEU A 170 -5.14 2.50 12.07
N ILE A 171 -4.88 2.96 13.30
CA ILE A 171 -5.85 3.76 14.07
C ILE A 171 -5.79 5.26 13.73
N HIS A 172 -4.71 5.70 13.09
CA HIS A 172 -4.51 7.06 12.61
C HIS A 172 -4.11 7.05 11.13
N PRO A 173 -5.01 6.64 10.21
CA PRO A 173 -4.70 6.47 8.79
C PRO A 173 -4.38 7.78 8.04
N ASN A 174 -4.44 8.94 8.72
CA ASN A 174 -4.16 10.27 8.17
C ASN A 174 -2.87 10.91 8.76
N LEU A 175 -2.01 10.14 9.43
CA LEU A 175 -0.67 10.59 9.85
C LEU A 175 0.35 10.46 8.71
#